data_AF-A0A9N8S1P9-F1
#
_entry.id   AF-A0A9N8S1P9-F1
#
_cell.length_a   1.000
_cell.length_b   1.000
_cell.length_c   1.000
_cell.angle_alpha   90.00
_cell.angle_beta   90.00
_cell.angle_gamma   90.00
#
_symmetry.space_group_name_H-M   'P 1'
#
loop_
_entity.id
_entity.type
_entity.pdbx_description
1 polymer ?
#
loop_
_entity_poly.entity_id
_entity_poly.type
_entity_poly.pdbx_seq_one_letter_code
_entity_poly.pdbx_strand_id
1 'polypeptide(L)' 'MAGPPAELLRQDALEQIYGIPMGVIPHPHGGAPLTFAH' A
#
# COMPACT_ATOMS: atom_id res chain seq x y z
N MET A 1 16.30 5.09 -8.53
CA MET A 1 15.46 4.34 -9.47
C MET A 1 14.20 3.95 -8.71
N ALA A 2 13.01 4.33 -9.17
CA ALA A 2 11.77 3.93 -8.51
C ALA A 2 11.45 2.47 -8.88
N GLY A 3 11.23 1.61 -7.88
CA GLY A 3 10.79 0.23 -8.09
C GLY A 3 9.31 0.14 -8.48
N PRO A 4 8.82 -1.04 -8.88
CA PRO A 4 7.40 -1.27 -9.15
C PRO A 4 6.53 -0.83 -7.96
N PRO A 5 5.34 -0.22 -8.20
CA PRO A 5 4.45 0.20 -7.12
C PRO A 5 4.11 -0.93 -6.13
N ALA A 6 4.04 -2.16 -6.61
CA ALA A 6 3.78 -3.34 -5.78
C ALA A 6 4.83 -3.58 -4.68
N GLU A 7 6.08 -3.10 -4.84
CA GLU A 7 7.11 -3.23 -3.81
C GLU A 7 6.94 -2.22 -2.66
N LEU A 8 6.34 -1.05 -2.96
CA LEU A 8 6.06 0.03 -2.01
C LEU A 8 4.68 -0.08 -1.36
N LEU A 9 3.68 -0.60 -2.09
CA LEU A 9 2.30 -0.75 -1.62
C LEU A 9 2.11 -1.99 -0.75
N ARG A 10 3.02 -2.16 0.23
CA ARG A 10 2.95 -3.19 1.27
C ARG A 10 2.68 -2.50 2.61
N GLN A 11 1.88 -3.15 3.46
CA GLN A 11 1.46 -2.58 4.74
C GLN A 11 2.64 -2.10 5.59
N ASP A 12 3.66 -2.94 5.78
CA ASP A 12 4.87 -2.63 6.56
C ASP A 12 5.63 -1.40 6.05
N ALA A 13 5.75 -1.26 4.72
CA ALA A 13 6.40 -0.11 4.10
C ALA A 13 5.58 1.17 4.28
N LEU A 14 4.26 1.09 4.14
CA LEU A 14 3.36 2.23 4.28
C LEU A 14 3.30 2.71 5.75
N GLU A 15 3.26 1.79 6.71
CA GLU A 15 3.32 2.14 8.13
C GLU A 15 4.63 2.85 8.48
N GLN A 16 5.77 2.40 7.94
CA GLN A 16 7.06 3.06 8.15
C GLN A 16 7.11 4.47 7.54
N ILE A 17 6.49 4.68 6.38
CA ILE A 17 6.48 5.98 5.68
C ILE A 17 5.54 6.98 6.37
N TYR A 18 4.34 6.53 6.76
CA TYR A 18 3.29 7.42 7.27
C TYR A 18 3.24 7.49 8.80
N GLY A 19 3.89 6.56 9.51
CA GLY A 19 3.93 6.54 10.99
C GLY A 19 2.59 6.21 11.65
N ILE A 20 1.61 5.69 10.89
CA ILE A 20 0.29 5.27 11.36
C ILE A 20 -0.06 3.89 10.80
N PRO A 21 -0.97 3.12 11.44
CA PRO A 21 -1.43 1.85 10.89
C PRO A 21 -2.08 2.04 9.51
N MET A 22 -1.65 1.24 8.54
CA MET A 22 -2.09 1.32 7.15
C MET A 22 -2.59 -0.04 6.68
N GLY A 23 -3.69 -0.04 5.92
CA GLY A 23 -4.23 -1.24 5.29
C GLY A 23 -4.02 -1.25 3.78
N VAL A 24 -3.98 -2.45 3.19
CA VAL A 24 -3.95 -2.65 1.73
C VAL A 24 -5.02 -3.66 1.33
N ILE A 25 -5.86 -3.31 0.36
CA ILE A 25 -6.87 -4.21 -0.23
C ILE A 25 -6.79 -4.23 -1.76
N PRO A 26 -7.21 -5.31 -2.43
CA PRO A 26 -7.30 -5.33 -3.88
C PRO A 26 -8.48 -4.46 -4.39
N HIS A 27 -8.25 -3.67 -5.44
CA HIS A 27 -9.29 -2.90 -6.10
C HIS A 27 -10.34 -3.83 -6.73
N PRO A 28 -11.65 -3.60 -6.50
CA PRO A 28 -12.70 -4.52 -6.94
C PRO A 28 -12.80 -4.67 -8.47
N HIS A 29 -12.36 -3.66 -9.23
CA HIS A 29 -12.35 -3.68 -10.70
C HIS A 29 -10.94 -3.65 -11.29
N GLY A 30 -10.04 -4.53 -10.84
CA GLY A 30 -8.73 -4.65 -11.46
C GLY A 30 -7.60 -5.17 -10.59
N GLY A 31 -7.86 -5.46 -9.30
CA GLY A 31 -6.90 -6.07 -8.40
C GLY A 31 -5.70 -5.20 -8.01
N ALA A 32 -5.60 -3.98 -8.53
CA ALA A 32 -4.57 -3.02 -8.14
C ALA A 32 -4.66 -2.74 -6.63
N PRO A 33 -3.53 -2.54 -5.93
CA PRO A 33 -3.56 -2.29 -4.50
C PRO A 33 -4.18 -0.91 -4.19
N LEU A 34 -5.16 -0.87 -3.30
CA LEU A 34 -5.68 0.33 -2.65
C LEU A 34 -5.17 0.41 -1.23
N THR A 35 -4.75 1.59 -0.80
CA THR A 35 -4.25 1.85 0.55
C THR A 35 -5.21 2.76 1.32
N PHE A 36 -5.32 2.55 2.63
CA PHE A 36 -6.13 3.39 3.52
C PHE A 36 -5.49 3.48 4.91
N ALA A 37 -5.72 4.59 5.60
CA ALA A 37 -5.40 4.73 7.01
C ALA A 37 -6.50 4.06 7.85
N HIS A 38 -6.11 3.34 8.91
CA HIS A 38 -7.08 2.83 9.89
C HIS A 38 -7.77 3.95 10.66
#